data_AF-A0A7X9BRN5-F1
#
_entry.id   AF-A0A7X9BRN5-F1
#
_cell.length_a   1.000
_cell.length_b   1.000
_cell.length_c   1.000
_cell.angle_alpha   90.00
_cell.angle_beta   90.00
_cell.angle_gamma   90.00
#
_symmetry.space_group_name_H-M   'P 1'
#
loop_
_entity.id
_entity.type
_entity.pdbx_description
1 polymer ?
#
loop_
_entity_poly.entity_id
_entity_poly.type
_entity_poly.pdbx_seq_one_letter_code
_entity_poly.pdbx_strand_id
1 'polypeptide(L)'
;MEIRIKEKIYKLPWEYFIAPLLILLIVVLLIVANYSNIKETWIDFSEKPIEIVTPANQNKYDSVKKQNHAVDVKIKDVEVEGDSITATSQQDHIKEAKNDKININKAGLEELMTLPYIGEVKAKAIMEYRKTYGAFSTVEELINVKGIGAKTLERLRPYIIID
;
A
#
# COMPACT_ATOMS: atom_id res chain seq x y z
N MET A 1 -52.06 -17.02 -8.57
CA MET A 1 -53.15 -16.72 -7.61
C MET A 1 -53.97 -15.58 -8.20
N GLU A 2 -55.29 -15.71 -8.27
CA GLU A 2 -56.15 -14.67 -8.83
C GLU A 2 -56.70 -13.81 -7.71
N ILE A 3 -56.41 -12.51 -7.74
CA ILE A 3 -56.90 -11.54 -6.76
C ILE A 3 -57.85 -10.60 -7.50
N ARG A 4 -59.09 -10.50 -7.01
CA ARG A 4 -60.07 -9.55 -7.54
C ARG A 4 -60.03 -8.26 -6.74
N ILE A 5 -59.80 -7.14 -7.41
CA ILE A 5 -59.87 -5.80 -6.81
C ILE A 5 -60.81 -4.97 -7.68
N LYS A 6 -61.93 -4.54 -7.10
CA LYS A 6 -63.06 -3.91 -7.82
C LYS A 6 -63.54 -4.82 -8.97
N GLU A 7 -63.61 -4.31 -10.20
CA GLU A 7 -64.02 -5.04 -11.41
C GLU A 7 -62.86 -5.64 -12.21
N LYS A 8 -61.61 -5.50 -11.75
CA LYS A 8 -60.43 -6.01 -12.47
C LYS A 8 -59.88 -7.27 -11.79
N ILE A 9 -59.57 -8.27 -12.61
CA ILE A 9 -58.99 -9.55 -12.18
C ILE A 9 -57.48 -9.46 -12.41
N TYR A 10 -56.70 -9.54 -11.32
CA TYR A 10 -55.26 -9.57 -11.39
C TYR A 10 -54.77 -11.00 -11.19
N LYS A 11 -54.11 -11.55 -12.21
CA LYS A 11 -53.42 -12.83 -12.11
C LYS A 11 -51.98 -12.56 -11.71
N LEU A 12 -51.68 -12.68 -10.41
CA LEU A 12 -50.28 -12.63 -9.96
C LEU A 12 -49.68 -14.04 -10.06
N PRO A 13 -48.66 -14.24 -10.91
CA PRO A 13 -47.86 -15.45 -10.87
C PRO A 13 -47.09 -15.49 -9.54
N TRP A 14 -46.92 -16.71 -9.03
CA TRP A 14 -46.28 -16.98 -7.75
C TRP A 14 -44.82 -16.50 -7.67
N GLU A 15 -44.16 -16.33 -8.82
CA GLU A 15 -42.79 -15.81 -8.96
C GLU A 15 -42.59 -14.44 -8.29
N TYR A 16 -43.63 -13.60 -8.24
CA TYR A 16 -43.53 -12.29 -7.58
C TYR A 16 -43.35 -12.37 -6.07
N PHE A 17 -43.71 -13.48 -5.44
CA PHE A 17 -43.44 -13.69 -4.01
C PHE A 17 -42.02 -14.21 -3.76
N ILE A 18 -41.44 -14.90 -4.75
CA ILE A 18 -40.13 -15.53 -4.64
C ILE A 18 -39.02 -14.57 -5.07
N ALA A 19 -39.30 -13.71 -6.06
CA ALA A 19 -38.38 -12.69 -6.55
C ALA A 19 -37.79 -11.80 -5.43
N PRO A 20 -38.56 -11.20 -4.51
CA PRO A 20 -37.99 -10.38 -3.43
C PRO A 20 -37.18 -11.21 -2.43
N LEU A 21 -37.57 -12.46 -2.16
CA LEU A 21 -36.82 -13.38 -1.31
C LEU A 21 -35.48 -13.77 -1.93
N LEU A 22 -35.46 -14.01 -3.24
CA LEU A 22 -34.26 -14.36 -4.00
C LEU A 22 -33.29 -13.18 -4.06
N ILE A 23 -33.79 -11.96 -4.32
CA ILE A 23 -32.99 -10.73 -4.27
C ILE A 23 -32.38 -10.53 -2.88
N LEU A 24 -33.17 -10.70 -1.82
CA LEU A 24 -32.70 -10.57 -0.44
C LEU A 24 -31.64 -11.64 -0.13
N LEU A 25 -31.84 -12.88 -0.56
CA LEU A 25 -30.89 -13.98 -0.40
C LEU A 25 -29.57 -13.68 -1.13
N ILE A 26 -29.60 -13.16 -2.36
CA ILE A 26 -28.40 -12.72 -3.08
C ILE A 26 -27.68 -11.61 -2.31
N VAL A 27 -28.41 -10.61 -1.80
CA VAL A 27 -27.81 -9.51 -1.01
C VAL A 27 -27.14 -10.05 0.26
N VAL A 28 -27.76 -10.98 0.97
CA VAL A 28 -27.18 -11.65 2.14
C VAL A 28 -25.93 -12.44 1.75
N LEU A 29 -25.95 -13.17 0.64
CA LEU A 29 -24.78 -13.89 0.15
C LEU A 29 -23.64 -12.95 -0.24
N LEU A 30 -23.92 -11.80 -0.87
CA LEU A 30 -22.91 -10.79 -1.17
C LEU A 30 -22.29 -10.22 0.10
N ILE A 31 -23.10 -9.97 1.14
CA ILE A 31 -22.61 -9.52 2.45
C ILE A 31 -21.70 -10.58 3.07
N VAL A 32 -22.13 -11.85 3.13
CA VAL A 32 -21.36 -12.95 3.74
C VAL A 32 -20.08 -13.25 2.96
N ALA A 33 -20.14 -13.31 1.63
CA ALA A 33 -18.98 -13.50 0.77
C ALA A 33 -17.96 -12.38 0.95
N ASN A 34 -18.43 -11.13 1.05
CA ASN A 34 -17.59 -9.96 1.33
C ASN A 34 -17.09 -9.91 2.79
N TYR A 35 -17.86 -10.45 3.75
CA TYR A 35 -17.53 -10.44 5.18
C TYR A 35 -16.32 -11.33 5.51
N SER A 36 -16.08 -12.37 4.72
CA SER A 36 -14.89 -13.22 4.85
C SER A 36 -13.56 -12.45 4.70
N ASN A 37 -13.59 -11.24 4.12
CA ASN A 37 -12.44 -10.36 3.89
C ASN A 37 -12.26 -9.26 4.98
N ILE A 38 -13.00 -9.32 6.10
CA ILE A 38 -13.02 -8.25 7.13
C ILE A 38 -12.40 -8.68 8.48
N LYS A 39 -12.09 -9.98 8.65
CA LYS A 39 -11.70 -10.58 9.94
C LYS A 39 -10.25 -10.33 10.39
N GLU A 40 -9.43 -9.62 9.61
CA GLU A 40 -8.03 -9.32 9.96
C GLU A 40 -7.81 -7.87 10.46
N THR A 41 -8.77 -7.32 11.21
CA THR A 41 -8.64 -5.98 11.83
C THR A 41 -8.68 -6.01 13.36
N TRP A 42 -8.27 -7.13 13.98
CA TRP A 42 -7.90 -7.11 15.40
C TRP A 42 -6.63 -6.26 15.57
N ILE A 43 -6.85 -4.97 15.81
CA ILE A 43 -5.87 -4.07 16.39
C ILE A 43 -5.73 -4.50 17.86
N ASP A 44 -4.65 -5.20 18.18
CA ASP A 44 -4.27 -5.56 19.55
C ASP A 44 -3.81 -4.29 20.29
N PHE A 45 -4.76 -3.64 20.97
CA PHE A 45 -4.51 -2.55 21.93
C PHE A 45 -4.04 -3.11 23.29
N SER A 46 -3.04 -4.00 23.29
CA SER A 46 -2.27 -4.27 24.50
C SER A 46 -1.32 -3.09 24.71
N GLU A 47 -1.81 -2.06 25.40
CA GLU A 47 -0.97 -1.04 26.02
C GLU A 47 0.07 -1.73 26.88
N LYS A 48 1.24 -2.02 26.31
CA LYS A 48 2.42 -2.30 27.13
C LYS A 48 2.67 -1.02 27.92
N PRO A 49 2.59 -1.05 29.26
CA PRO A 49 2.83 0.15 30.04
C PRO A 49 4.20 0.69 29.66
N ILE A 50 4.25 1.99 29.42
CA ILE A 50 5.47 2.74 29.15
C ILE A 50 6.39 2.51 30.36
N GLU A 51 7.37 1.62 30.22
CA GLU A 51 8.49 1.55 31.16
C GLU A 51 9.24 2.87 31.03
N ILE A 52 8.99 3.76 31.99
CA ILE A 52 9.75 4.98 32.22
C ILE A 52 11.24 4.63 32.19
N VAL A 53 11.93 5.15 31.17
CA VAL A 53 13.36 4.99 30.95
C VAL A 53 14.11 5.47 32.19
N THR A 54 14.59 4.53 33.01
CA THR A 54 15.59 4.80 34.04
C THR A 54 16.83 5.42 33.39
N PRO A 55 17.48 6.44 33.99
CA PRO A 55 18.55 7.22 33.37
C PRO A 55 19.90 6.47 33.34
N ALA A 56 19.94 5.28 32.73
CA ALA A 56 21.14 4.45 32.66
C ALA A 56 21.46 3.92 31.24
N ASN A 57 20.83 4.45 30.17
CA ASN A 57 21.19 4.06 28.81
C ASN A 57 20.99 5.18 27.78
N GLN A 58 21.85 6.20 27.83
CA GLN A 58 21.97 7.21 26.78
C GLN A 58 22.94 6.83 25.64
N ASN A 59 23.56 5.64 25.68
CA ASN A 59 24.72 5.35 24.84
C ASN A 59 24.42 4.68 23.48
N LYS A 60 23.24 4.92 22.89
CA LYS A 60 22.91 4.34 21.56
C LYS A 60 22.30 5.31 20.53
N TYR A 61 22.10 6.58 20.88
CA TYR A 61 21.59 7.59 19.93
C TYR A 61 22.67 8.53 19.39
N ASP A 62 23.90 8.47 19.90
CA ASP A 62 25.04 9.30 19.46
C ASP A 62 25.91 8.68 18.35
N SER A 63 25.62 7.45 17.91
CA SER A 63 26.46 6.73 16.92
C SER A 63 26.06 6.91 15.45
N VAL A 64 24.97 7.62 15.12
CA VAL A 64 24.50 7.77 13.72
C VAL A 64 24.83 9.15 13.11
N LYS A 65 25.34 10.12 13.88
CA LYS A 65 25.61 11.48 13.37
C LYS A 65 27.07 11.76 12.95
N LYS A 66 27.92 10.74 12.82
CA LYS A 66 29.33 10.93 12.43
C LYS A 66 29.79 9.98 11.32
N GLN A 67 29.12 10.03 10.19
CA GLN A 67 29.67 9.54 8.92
C GLN A 67 29.29 10.51 7.80
N ASN A 68 29.85 11.72 7.84
CA ASN A 68 29.97 12.63 6.69
C ASN A 68 31.00 13.72 7.05
N HIS A 69 32.29 13.38 7.11
CA HIS A 69 33.43 14.29 6.83
C HIS A 69 34.74 13.62 7.25
N ALA A 70 35.49 13.15 6.26
CA ALA A 70 36.95 13.31 6.14
C ALA A 70 37.36 12.64 4.83
N VAL A 71 37.45 13.44 3.78
CA VAL A 71 38.33 13.13 2.65
C VAL A 71 39.74 13.22 3.21
N ASP A 72 40.44 12.09 3.27
CA ASP A 72 41.90 12.08 3.32
C ASP A 72 42.42 10.93 2.46
N VAL A 73 42.89 11.32 1.29
CA VAL A 73 43.68 10.52 0.36
C VAL A 73 45.07 10.37 0.97
N LYS A 74 45.47 9.16 1.39
CA LYS A 74 46.86 8.66 1.28
C LYS A 74 46.98 7.19 1.70
N ILE A 75 47.03 6.26 0.74
CA ILE A 75 47.82 5.02 0.90
C ILE A 75 48.58 4.77 -0.40
N LYS A 76 49.89 4.60 -0.22
CA LYS A 76 50.93 4.34 -1.22
C LYS A 76 50.99 2.84 -1.55
N ASP A 77 51.32 2.57 -2.81
CA ASP A 77 52.06 1.43 -3.35
C ASP A 77 51.68 0.02 -2.85
N VAL A 78 50.83 -0.68 -3.61
CA VAL A 78 50.86 -2.15 -3.71
C VAL A 78 50.64 -2.54 -5.17
N GLU A 79 51.71 -3.01 -5.77
CA GLU A 79 51.73 -3.70 -7.06
C GLU A 79 51.59 -5.20 -6.80
N VAL A 80 50.53 -5.82 -7.31
CA VAL A 80 50.43 -7.27 -7.48
C VAL A 80 49.65 -7.57 -8.76
N GLU A 81 50.30 -8.31 -9.66
CA GLU A 81 49.80 -8.87 -10.91
C GLU A 81 48.68 -9.91 -10.68
N GLY A 82 47.72 -9.94 -11.63
CA GLY A 82 46.99 -11.12 -12.12
C GLY A 82 46.20 -11.98 -11.11
N ASP A 83 44.87 -11.88 -11.12
CA ASP A 83 43.99 -12.82 -11.83
C ASP A 83 42.51 -12.39 -11.73
N SER A 84 41.78 -12.81 -12.76
CA SER A 84 40.44 -12.51 -13.23
C SER A 84 39.29 -12.67 -12.22
N ILE A 85 38.40 -11.67 -12.17
CA ILE A 85 36.95 -11.90 -12.00
C ILE A 85 36.17 -10.97 -12.95
N THR A 86 35.58 -11.60 -13.96
CA THR A 86 34.72 -11.01 -14.98
C THR A 86 33.25 -11.17 -14.58
N ALA A 87 32.46 -10.14 -14.92
CA ALA A 87 30.99 -10.06 -15.01
C ALA A 87 30.23 -9.40 -13.85
N THR A 88 30.24 -8.07 -13.83
CA THR A 88 29.03 -7.27 -13.59
C THR A 88 29.13 -6.00 -14.42
N SER A 89 28.52 -5.99 -15.60
CA SER A 89 28.36 -4.75 -16.38
C SER A 89 27.34 -3.86 -15.68
N GLN A 90 27.89 -2.87 -14.98
CA GLN A 90 27.24 -1.60 -14.70
C GLN A 90 27.19 -0.78 -15.99
N GLN A 91 26.00 -0.26 -16.31
CA GLN A 91 25.80 0.99 -17.06
C GLN A 91 24.66 1.71 -16.34
N ASP A 92 24.99 2.63 -15.43
CA ASP A 92 25.03 4.06 -15.70
C ASP A 92 23.67 4.61 -16.19
N HIS A 93 22.84 4.98 -15.22
CA HIS A 93 22.06 6.20 -15.35
C HIS A 93 22.52 7.18 -14.27
N ILE A 94 23.15 8.21 -14.82
CA ILE A 94 23.73 9.39 -14.20
C ILE A 94 22.69 10.11 -13.34
N LYS A 95 23.10 10.49 -12.12
CA LYS A 95 22.55 11.55 -11.26
C LYS A 95 21.34 12.30 -11.85
N GLU A 96 20.14 11.89 -11.50
CA GLU A 96 19.00 12.81 -11.51
C GLU A 96 18.82 13.37 -10.12
N ALA A 97 18.60 14.68 -10.08
CA ALA A 97 18.36 15.46 -8.87
C ALA A 97 17.45 14.69 -7.92
N LYS A 98 17.86 14.63 -6.65
CA LYS A 98 17.10 14.11 -5.51
C LYS A 98 15.67 14.68 -5.56
N ASN A 99 14.82 14.00 -6.32
CA ASN A 99 13.43 14.29 -6.42
C ASN A 99 12.89 13.56 -5.21
N ASP A 100 12.37 14.29 -4.22
CA ASP A 100 11.74 13.73 -3.03
C ASP A 100 10.43 12.97 -3.37
N LYS A 101 10.33 12.45 -4.60
CA LYS A 101 9.22 11.72 -5.16
C LYS A 101 9.50 10.24 -5.12
N ILE A 102 8.46 9.51 -4.73
CA ILE A 102 8.53 8.09 -4.49
C ILE A 102 7.94 7.39 -5.70
N ASN A 103 8.72 6.46 -6.26
CA ASN A 103 8.23 5.61 -7.33
C ASN A 103 7.19 4.66 -6.77
N ILE A 104 5.93 4.79 -7.20
CA ILE A 104 4.89 3.92 -6.69
C ILE A 104 5.23 2.49 -7.04
N ASN A 105 5.41 2.09 -8.30
CA ASN A 105 5.62 0.68 -8.67
C ASN A 105 6.74 -0.05 -7.92
N LYS A 106 7.83 0.65 -7.60
CA LYS A 106 9.02 0.09 -6.94
C LYS A 106 9.03 0.25 -5.43
N ALA A 107 8.27 1.20 -4.87
CA ALA A 107 8.38 1.53 -3.46
C ALA A 107 7.89 0.41 -2.54
N GLY A 108 8.66 0.20 -1.46
CA GLY A 108 8.34 -0.71 -0.36
C GLY A 108 7.33 -0.12 0.63
N LEU A 109 6.95 -0.91 1.65
CA LEU A 109 5.96 -0.49 2.64
C LEU A 109 6.37 0.78 3.39
N GLU A 110 7.60 0.82 3.91
CA GLU A 110 8.12 1.94 4.70
C GLU A 110 8.24 3.21 3.84
N GLU A 111 8.69 3.08 2.60
CA GLU A 111 8.80 4.20 1.66
C GLU A 111 7.41 4.78 1.34
N LEU A 112 6.41 3.95 1.06
CA LEU A 112 5.05 4.42 0.84
C LEU A 112 4.47 5.12 2.07
N MET A 113 4.82 4.69 3.28
CA MET A 113 4.38 5.32 4.53
C MET A 113 5.03 6.69 4.78
N THR A 114 6.13 7.02 4.11
CA THR A 114 6.69 8.38 4.17
C THR A 114 5.83 9.39 3.40
N LEU A 115 4.94 8.93 2.51
CA LEU A 115 4.03 9.80 1.79
C LEU A 115 3.00 10.41 2.74
N PRO A 116 2.69 11.70 2.58
CA PRO A 116 1.67 12.35 3.40
C PRO A 116 0.32 11.67 3.17
N TYR A 117 -0.44 11.47 4.25
CA TYR A 117 -1.78 10.83 4.22
C TYR A 117 -1.79 9.33 3.85
N ILE A 118 -0.64 8.69 3.67
CA ILE A 118 -0.50 7.24 3.51
C ILE A 118 0.02 6.65 4.81
N GLY A 119 -0.84 5.93 5.52
CA GLY A 119 -0.43 5.08 6.64
C GLY A 119 -0.25 3.63 6.20
N GLU A 120 0.11 2.77 7.15
CA GLU A 120 0.36 1.34 6.93
C GLU A 120 -0.77 0.64 6.14
N VAL A 121 -2.04 0.92 6.48
CA VAL A 121 -3.21 0.33 5.82
C VAL A 121 -3.27 0.67 4.32
N LYS A 122 -3.01 1.93 3.97
CA LYS A 122 -3.05 2.39 2.57
C LYS A 122 -1.82 1.90 1.81
N ALA A 123 -0.64 1.92 2.44
CA ALA A 123 0.58 1.40 1.86
C ALA A 123 0.44 -0.09 1.50
N LYS A 124 -0.12 -0.91 2.41
CA LYS A 124 -0.46 -2.31 2.14
C LYS A 124 -1.46 -2.45 1.00
N ALA A 125 -2.50 -1.63 0.96
CA ALA A 125 -3.49 -1.66 -0.12
C ALA A 125 -2.86 -1.36 -1.50
N ILE A 126 -1.91 -0.43 -1.58
CA ILE A 126 -1.17 -0.15 -2.82
C ILE A 126 -0.36 -1.38 -3.25
N MET A 127 0.35 -2.03 -2.32
CA MET A 127 1.12 -3.24 -2.62
C MET A 127 0.23 -4.39 -3.09
N GLU A 128 -0.91 -4.61 -2.42
CA GLU A 128 -1.86 -5.65 -2.78
C GLU A 128 -2.48 -5.41 -4.16
N TYR A 129 -2.76 -4.14 -4.49
CA TYR A 129 -3.21 -3.76 -5.82
C TYR A 129 -2.17 -4.16 -6.88
N ARG A 130 -0.87 -3.89 -6.65
CA ARG A 130 0.18 -4.29 -7.61
C ARG A 130 0.27 -5.79 -7.81
N LYS A 131 0.09 -6.54 -6.73
CA LYS A 131 0.10 -8.00 -6.75
C LYS A 131 -1.09 -8.58 -7.54
N THR A 132 -2.25 -7.92 -7.46
CA THR A 132 -3.52 -8.40 -8.05
C THR A 132 -3.70 -7.95 -9.49
N TYR A 133 -3.39 -6.69 -9.77
CA TYR A 133 -3.67 -6.02 -11.06
C TYR A 133 -2.42 -5.71 -11.87
N GLY A 134 -1.23 -5.83 -11.28
CA GLY A 134 0.04 -5.47 -11.91
C GLY A 134 0.50 -4.05 -11.60
N ALA A 135 1.57 -3.61 -12.27
CA ALA A 135 2.13 -2.27 -12.09
C ALA A 135 1.12 -1.18 -12.49
N PHE A 136 1.18 -0.04 -11.81
CA PHE A 136 0.40 1.14 -12.16
C PHE A 136 0.95 1.75 -13.45
N SER A 137 0.07 1.95 -14.43
CA SER A 137 0.46 2.62 -15.69
C SER A 137 0.35 4.14 -15.57
N THR A 138 -0.60 4.60 -14.75
CA THR A 138 -0.88 6.02 -14.53
C THR A 138 -1.04 6.33 -13.05
N VAL A 139 -0.80 7.59 -12.67
CA VAL A 139 -0.98 8.03 -11.29
C VAL A 139 -2.46 7.98 -10.89
N GLU A 140 -3.35 8.15 -11.87
CA GLU A 140 -4.80 8.11 -11.71
C GLU A 140 -5.31 6.74 -11.25
N GLU A 141 -4.66 5.65 -11.61
CA GLU A 141 -5.03 4.30 -11.18
C GLU A 141 -4.91 4.09 -9.67
N LEU A 142 -4.17 4.93 -8.94
CA LEU A 142 -4.14 4.87 -7.49
C LEU A 142 -5.54 5.11 -6.87
N ILE A 143 -6.49 5.71 -7.59
CA ILE A 143 -7.88 5.86 -7.11
C ILE A 143 -8.61 4.51 -6.96
N ASN A 144 -8.16 3.48 -7.67
CA ASN A 144 -8.73 2.13 -7.57
C ASN A 144 -8.27 1.40 -6.32
N VAL A 145 -7.26 1.93 -5.62
CA VAL A 145 -6.74 1.36 -4.38
C VAL A 145 -7.69 1.68 -3.22
N LYS A 146 -8.06 0.64 -2.47
CA LYS A 146 -8.94 0.76 -1.29
C LYS A 146 -8.37 1.77 -0.29
N GLY A 147 -9.11 2.87 -0.07
CA GLY A 147 -8.75 3.93 0.88
C GLY A 147 -8.00 5.14 0.27
N ILE A 148 -7.77 5.14 -1.04
CA ILE A 148 -7.25 6.30 -1.78
C ILE A 148 -8.38 6.88 -2.62
N GLY A 149 -8.94 8.01 -2.19
CA GLY A 149 -9.92 8.77 -2.97
C GLY A 149 -9.28 9.90 -3.78
N ALA A 150 -10.05 10.52 -4.67
CA ALA A 150 -9.61 11.63 -5.52
C ALA A 150 -8.90 12.75 -4.73
N LYS A 151 -9.44 13.15 -3.57
CA LYS A 151 -8.83 14.19 -2.70
C LYS A 151 -7.45 13.80 -2.17
N THR A 152 -7.27 12.53 -1.83
CA THR A 152 -5.98 12.01 -1.34
C THR A 152 -4.99 11.97 -2.50
N LEU A 153 -5.44 11.49 -3.67
CA LEU A 153 -4.61 11.42 -4.87
C LEU A 153 -4.09 12.78 -5.32
N GLU A 154 -4.95 13.80 -5.34
CA GLU A 154 -4.55 15.18 -5.68
C GLU A 154 -3.42 15.70 -4.79
N ARG A 155 -3.46 15.36 -3.50
CA ARG A 155 -2.42 15.74 -2.53
C ARG A 155 -1.15 14.90 -2.67
N LEU A 156 -1.26 13.69 -3.22
CA LEU A 156 -0.14 12.77 -3.41
C LEU A 156 0.61 13.01 -4.72
N ARG A 157 -0.06 13.47 -5.78
CA ARG A 157 0.52 13.79 -7.09
C ARG A 157 1.90 14.46 -7.06
N PRO A 158 2.18 15.48 -6.22
CA PRO A 158 3.50 16.11 -6.20
C PRO A 158 4.62 15.23 -5.62
N TYR A 159 4.30 14.18 -4.86
CA TYR A 159 5.25 13.32 -4.14
C TYR A 159 5.46 11.96 -4.79
N ILE A 160 4.80 11.68 -5.91
CA ILE A 160 4.78 10.34 -6.50
C ILE A 160 5.16 10.39 -7.97
N ILE A 161 5.81 9.33 -8.43
CA ILE A 161 6.15 9.13 -9.84
C ILE A 161 5.89 7.68 -10.26
N ILE A 162 5.78 7.48 -11.56
CA ILE A 162 5.74 6.19 -12.23
C ILE A 162 6.90 6.20 -13.24
N ASP A 163 7.59 5.07 -13.35
CA ASP A 163 8.73 4.80 -14.24
C ASP A 163 8.35 3.64 -15.16
#